data_AF-A0A926GCQ8-F1
#
_entry.id   AF-A0A926GCQ8-F1
#
_cell.length_a   1.000
_cell.length_b   1.000
_cell.length_c   1.000
_cell.angle_alpha   90.00
_cell.angle_beta   90.00
_cell.angle_gamma   90.00
#
_symmetry.space_group_name_H-M   'P 1'
#
loop_
_entity.id
_entity.type
_entity.pdbx_description
1 polymer ?
#
loop_
_entity_poly.entity_id
_entity_poly.type
_entity_poly.pdbx_seq_one_letter_code
_entity_poly.pdbx_strand_id
1 'polypeptide(L)'
;MMTIPFWTQAGTVDLADLRPEDLAAEFIADALAKINRYNGRTFETWSVAAHSVLVERLCPPEFGPWALLHDAHEFVIGDITTPAVELIAVLGNIPNFDDALALAKARIDRVIATAWHLPNRSYNDQLRRADRIALCAETIMFMGVMPDILEPSDREDTDRALTMLMEMQDCCKWQTAKSLWLSRVEHYAALGGMTPPKATSPADMASAL
;
A
#
# COMPACT_ATOMS: atom_id res chain seq x y z
N MET A 1 -4.17 18.35 22.23
CA MET A 1 -4.05 17.38 21.12
C MET A 1 -2.60 17.34 20.68
N MET A 2 -2.08 16.17 20.34
CA MET A 2 -0.74 16.03 19.76
C MET A 2 -0.86 16.28 18.25
N THR A 3 -0.01 17.14 17.70
CA THR A 3 0.09 17.41 16.25
C THR A 3 1.40 16.84 15.74
N ILE A 4 1.36 16.15 14.61
CA ILE A 4 2.51 15.50 13.96
C ILE A 4 2.62 16.07 12.53
N PRO A 5 3.35 17.18 12.34
CA PRO A 5 3.39 17.86 11.05
C PRO A 5 4.24 17.09 10.03
N PHE A 6 3.73 16.97 8.81
CA PHE A 6 4.42 16.36 7.67
C PHE A 6 4.32 17.25 6.43
N TRP A 7 5.46 17.57 5.82
CA TRP A 7 5.50 18.45 4.66
C TRP A 7 5.26 17.68 3.36
N THR A 8 4.31 18.17 2.56
CA THR A 8 3.96 17.62 1.25
C THR A 8 4.05 18.72 0.18
N GLN A 9 3.92 18.34 -1.09
CA GLN A 9 3.83 19.32 -2.18
C GLN A 9 2.56 20.18 -2.12
N ALA A 10 1.50 19.70 -1.46
CA ALA A 10 0.22 20.41 -1.31
C ALA A 10 0.14 21.27 -0.04
N GLY A 11 1.14 21.19 0.84
CA GLY A 11 1.15 21.87 2.14
C GLY A 11 1.56 20.96 3.28
N THR A 12 1.35 21.42 4.51
CA THR A 12 1.63 20.60 5.71
C THR A 12 0.37 19.83 6.10
N VAL A 13 0.52 18.52 6.33
CA VAL A 13 -0.54 17.62 6.80
C VAL A 13 -0.24 17.24 8.25
N ASP A 14 -1.27 17.17 9.10
CA ASP A 14 -1.14 16.61 10.46
C ASP A 14 -1.40 15.10 10.43
N LEU A 15 -0.36 14.30 10.64
CA LEU A 15 -0.50 12.83 10.62
C LEU A 15 -1.33 12.29 11.79
N ALA A 16 -1.54 13.08 12.84
CA ALA A 16 -2.42 12.71 13.95
C ALA A 16 -3.90 13.00 13.67
N ASP A 17 -4.22 13.76 12.63
CA ASP A 17 -5.57 14.20 12.26
C ASP A 17 -5.73 14.28 10.73
N LEU A 18 -5.54 13.15 10.05
CA LEU A 18 -5.68 13.04 8.60
C LEU A 18 -7.13 13.30 8.17
N ARG A 19 -7.34 14.31 7.33
CA ARG A 19 -8.66 14.62 6.77
C ARG A 19 -8.88 13.86 5.47
N PRO A 20 -10.14 13.64 5.03
CA PRO A 20 -10.42 12.93 3.79
C PRO A 20 -9.68 13.50 2.57
N GLU A 21 -9.58 14.83 2.45
CA GLU A 21 -8.86 15.50 1.36
C GLU A 21 -7.35 15.21 1.32
N ASP A 22 -6.75 14.90 2.47
CA ASP A 22 -5.33 14.54 2.58
C ASP A 22 -5.08 13.10 2.07
N LEU A 23 -6.16 12.33 1.85
CA LEU A 23 -6.16 10.91 1.43
C LEU A 23 -6.68 10.71 0.00
N ALA A 24 -6.60 11.75 -0.83
CA ALA A 24 -6.98 11.69 -2.24
C ALA A 24 -6.18 10.64 -3.01
N ALA A 25 -6.82 10.01 -4.00
CA ALA A 25 -6.23 8.93 -4.80
C ALA A 25 -4.90 9.34 -5.45
N GLU A 26 -4.81 10.57 -5.95
CA GLU A 26 -3.64 11.10 -6.64
C GLU A 26 -2.43 11.25 -5.70
N PHE A 27 -2.67 11.58 -4.42
CA PHE A 27 -1.62 11.72 -3.41
C PHE A 27 -1.10 10.35 -2.96
N ILE A 28 -2.03 9.43 -2.65
CA ILE A 28 -1.69 8.06 -2.27
C ILE A 28 -0.91 7.40 -3.41
N ALA A 29 -1.44 7.42 -4.63
CA ALA A 29 -0.78 6.82 -5.80
C ALA A 29 0.61 7.41 -6.07
N ASP A 30 0.77 8.73 -5.92
CA ASP A 30 2.05 9.39 -6.16
C ASP A 30 3.14 8.96 -5.18
N ALA A 31 2.82 8.83 -3.89
CA ALA A 31 3.80 8.37 -2.91
C ALA A 31 4.04 6.86 -3.02
N LEU A 32 2.98 6.04 -3.06
CA LEU A 32 3.13 4.57 -3.12
C LEU A 32 3.90 4.11 -4.35
N ALA A 33 3.80 4.82 -5.48
CA ALA A 33 4.57 4.51 -6.67
C ALA A 33 6.08 4.81 -6.51
N LYS A 34 6.46 5.67 -5.57
CA LYS A 34 7.85 6.08 -5.31
C LYS A 34 8.46 5.39 -4.08
N ILE A 35 7.64 4.81 -3.22
CA ILE A 35 8.09 3.98 -2.10
C ILE A 35 8.49 2.62 -2.68
N ASN A 36 9.79 2.30 -2.62
CA ASN A 36 10.31 1.03 -3.09
C ASN A 36 10.16 -0.04 -2.02
N ARG A 37 9.67 -1.21 -2.44
CA ARG A 37 9.73 -2.43 -1.63
C ARG A 37 11.17 -2.91 -1.48
N TYR A 38 11.38 -3.82 -0.54
CA TYR A 38 12.71 -4.39 -0.22
C TYR A 38 13.74 -3.31 0.14
N ASN A 39 13.28 -2.13 0.60
CA ASN A 39 14.12 -0.95 0.79
C ASN A 39 14.98 -0.63 -0.46
N GLY A 40 14.43 -0.84 -1.66
CA GLY A 40 15.08 -0.54 -2.94
C GLY A 40 16.25 -1.45 -3.32
N ARG A 41 16.31 -2.68 -2.80
CA ARG A 41 17.40 -3.65 -3.09
C ARG A 41 17.17 -4.54 -4.31
N THR A 42 16.06 -4.35 -5.02
CA THR A 42 15.78 -5.01 -6.30
C THR A 42 16.63 -4.39 -7.41
N PHE A 43 16.88 -5.14 -8.49
CA PHE A 43 17.66 -4.64 -9.64
C PHE A 43 17.01 -3.44 -10.33
N GLU A 44 15.69 -3.54 -10.54
CA GLU A 44 14.84 -2.47 -11.06
C GLU A 44 13.92 -1.98 -9.93
N THR A 45 13.37 -0.77 -10.04
CA THR A 45 12.45 -0.28 -8.99
C THR A 45 11.20 -1.13 -8.93
N TRP A 46 10.78 -1.55 -7.74
CA TRP A 46 9.50 -2.23 -7.53
C TRP A 46 8.77 -1.53 -6.38
N SER A 47 7.67 -0.87 -6.72
CA SER A 47 6.99 0.05 -5.81
C SER A 47 5.85 -0.61 -5.04
N VAL A 48 5.46 0.00 -3.92
CA VAL A 48 4.27 -0.41 -3.16
C VAL A 48 3.02 -0.32 -4.04
N ALA A 49 2.90 0.68 -4.92
CA ALA A 49 1.77 0.75 -5.86
C ALA A 49 1.71 -0.45 -6.83
N ALA A 50 2.86 -0.89 -7.37
CA ALA A 50 2.92 -2.05 -8.25
C ALA A 50 2.53 -3.35 -7.52
N HIS A 51 3.04 -3.50 -6.30
CA HIS A 51 2.66 -4.59 -5.40
C HIS A 51 1.17 -4.61 -5.09
N SER A 52 0.57 -3.48 -4.70
CA SER A 52 -0.87 -3.39 -4.41
C SER A 52 -1.75 -3.80 -5.61
N VAL A 53 -1.33 -3.49 -6.84
CA VAL A 53 -2.03 -3.97 -8.05
C VAL A 53 -1.88 -5.48 -8.22
N LEU A 54 -0.72 -6.05 -7.93
CA LEU A 54 -0.53 -7.51 -7.97
C LEU A 54 -1.42 -8.21 -6.93
N VAL A 55 -1.47 -7.70 -5.69
CA VAL A 55 -2.33 -8.23 -4.63
C VAL A 55 -3.80 -8.13 -5.02
N GLU A 56 -4.23 -7.01 -5.60
CA GLU A 56 -5.59 -6.85 -6.14
C GLU A 56 -5.94 -7.89 -7.19
N ARG A 57 -5.03 -8.20 -8.13
CA ARG A 57 -5.25 -9.24 -9.16
C ARG A 57 -5.27 -10.66 -8.62
N LEU A 58 -4.61 -10.92 -7.49
CA LEU A 58 -4.55 -12.23 -6.85
C LEU A 58 -5.76 -12.50 -5.96
N CYS A 59 -6.34 -11.44 -5.37
CA CYS A 59 -7.48 -11.57 -4.46
C CYS A 59 -8.79 -11.87 -5.21
N PRO A 60 -9.78 -12.49 -4.55
CA PRO A 60 -11.13 -12.59 -5.11
C PRO A 60 -11.72 -11.20 -5.45
N PRO A 61 -12.45 -11.04 -6.56
CA PRO A 61 -12.90 -9.73 -7.05
C PRO A 61 -13.67 -8.88 -6.03
N GLU A 62 -14.40 -9.51 -5.11
CA GLU A 62 -15.15 -8.84 -4.03
C GLU A 62 -14.25 -8.09 -3.02
N PHE A 63 -12.96 -8.43 -2.94
CA PHE A 63 -11.99 -7.74 -2.10
C PHE A 63 -11.15 -6.71 -2.85
N GLY A 64 -11.24 -6.68 -4.18
CA GLY A 64 -10.42 -5.85 -5.06
C GLY A 64 -10.26 -4.39 -4.61
N PRO A 65 -11.35 -3.67 -4.26
CA PRO A 65 -11.26 -2.31 -3.76
C PRO A 65 -10.36 -2.12 -2.54
N TRP A 66 -10.47 -3.02 -1.54
CA TRP A 66 -9.63 -2.94 -0.34
C TRP A 66 -8.24 -3.53 -0.56
N ALA A 67 -8.11 -4.56 -1.40
CA ALA A 67 -6.82 -5.13 -1.78
C ALA A 67 -5.91 -4.09 -2.46
N LEU A 68 -6.47 -3.20 -3.28
CA LEU A 68 -5.71 -2.10 -3.87
C LEU A 68 -5.19 -1.08 -2.83
N LEU A 69 -5.91 -0.93 -1.71
CA LEU A 69 -5.64 0.02 -0.62
C LEU A 69 -4.98 -0.61 0.62
N HIS A 70 -4.68 -1.91 0.61
CA HIS A 70 -4.28 -2.60 1.85
C HIS A 70 -2.99 -2.05 2.45
N ASP A 71 -2.06 -1.59 1.61
CA ASP A 71 -0.81 -0.91 1.99
C ASP A 71 -0.90 0.63 1.86
N ALA A 72 -2.10 1.21 1.72
CA ALA A 72 -2.24 2.66 1.60
C ALA A 72 -1.78 3.41 2.87
N HIS A 73 -1.70 2.75 4.03
CA HIS A 73 -1.09 3.34 5.22
C HIS A 73 0.40 3.67 5.04
N GLU A 74 1.10 3.05 4.08
CA GLU A 74 2.50 3.32 3.80
C GLU A 74 2.73 4.69 3.16
N PHE A 75 1.69 5.31 2.58
CA PHE A 75 1.71 6.73 2.22
C PHE A 75 2.02 7.63 3.43
N VAL A 76 1.63 7.18 4.64
CA VAL A 76 1.81 7.92 5.90
C VAL A 76 3.10 7.53 6.62
N ILE A 77 3.38 6.23 6.75
CA ILE A 77 4.46 5.72 7.60
C ILE A 77 5.66 5.13 6.84
N GLY A 78 5.55 4.99 5.52
CA GLY A 78 6.52 4.30 4.66
C GLY A 78 6.41 2.77 4.70
N ASP A 79 7.06 2.11 3.75
CA ASP A 79 7.34 0.66 3.80
C ASP A 79 8.48 0.42 4.80
N ILE A 80 8.16 -0.23 5.92
CA ILE A 80 9.14 -0.60 6.94
C ILE A 80 9.26 -2.12 6.92
N THR A 81 10.34 -2.62 6.32
CA THR A 81 10.56 -4.06 6.18
C THR A 81 10.63 -4.77 7.54
N THR A 82 10.17 -6.02 7.59
CA THR A 82 10.19 -6.82 8.83
C THR A 82 11.55 -6.84 9.53
N PRO A 83 12.70 -7.04 8.83
CA PRO A 83 14.01 -6.97 9.48
C PRO A 83 14.36 -5.58 10.04
N ALA A 84 13.85 -4.49 9.43
CA ALA A 84 14.06 -3.14 9.97
C ALA A 84 13.25 -2.92 11.26
N VAL A 85 12.02 -3.44 11.32
CA VAL A 85 11.19 -3.42 12.54
C VAL A 85 11.91 -4.15 13.67
N GLU A 86 12.41 -5.36 13.42
CA GLU A 86 13.17 -6.16 14.40
C GLU A 86 14.43 -5.43 14.88
N LEU A 87 15.21 -4.86 13.93
CA LEU A 87 16.43 -4.14 14.25
C LEU A 87 16.16 -2.92 15.15
N ILE A 88 15.12 -2.13 14.82
CA ILE A 88 14.72 -0.96 15.62
C ILE A 88 14.28 -1.40 17.02
N ALA A 89 13.49 -2.47 17.13
CA ALA A 89 13.04 -3.00 18.41
C ALA A 89 14.23 -3.39 19.31
N VAL A 90 15.19 -4.13 18.76
CA VAL A 90 16.37 -4.61 19.49
C VAL A 90 17.30 -3.46 19.87
N LEU A 91 17.69 -2.62 18.90
CA LEU A 91 18.65 -1.54 19.16
C LEU A 91 18.06 -0.38 19.98
N GLY A 92 16.77 -0.11 19.80
CA GLY A 92 16.04 0.90 20.56
C GLY A 92 15.59 0.43 21.95
N ASN A 93 15.73 -0.87 22.26
CA ASN A 93 15.19 -1.50 23.46
C ASN A 93 13.69 -1.19 23.64
N ILE A 94 12.94 -1.30 22.54
CA ILE A 94 11.49 -1.04 22.48
C ILE A 94 10.77 -2.38 22.40
N PRO A 95 10.35 -2.98 23.54
CA PRO A 95 9.60 -4.22 23.51
C PRO A 95 8.26 -4.02 22.80
N ASN A 96 7.82 -5.05 22.05
CA ASN A 96 6.55 -5.07 21.32
C ASN A 96 6.42 -3.90 20.30
N PHE A 97 7.53 -3.49 19.69
CA PHE A 97 7.53 -2.43 18.67
C PHE A 97 6.71 -2.82 17.43
N ASP A 98 6.73 -4.09 17.06
CA ASP A 98 5.89 -4.70 16.03
C ASP A 98 4.40 -4.54 16.33
N ASP A 99 3.95 -4.84 17.56
CA ASP A 99 2.56 -4.63 17.98
C ASP A 99 2.17 -3.14 17.93
N ALA A 100 3.07 -2.25 18.36
CA ALA A 100 2.84 -0.81 18.31
C ALA A 100 2.70 -0.30 16.87
N LEU A 101 3.56 -0.78 15.96
CA LEU A 101 3.50 -0.47 14.53
C LEU A 101 2.21 -1.04 13.90
N ALA A 102 1.84 -2.28 14.21
CA ALA A 102 0.60 -2.90 13.74
C ALA A 102 -0.64 -2.13 14.21
N LEU A 103 -0.64 -1.63 15.44
CA LEU A 103 -1.71 -0.77 15.95
C LEU A 103 -1.79 0.58 15.21
N ALA A 104 -0.64 1.18 14.90
CA ALA A 104 -0.58 2.41 14.11
C ALA A 104 -1.14 2.19 12.69
N LYS A 105 -0.67 1.15 11.99
CA LYS A 105 -1.18 0.72 10.67
C LYS A 105 -2.71 0.53 10.72
N ALA A 106 -3.21 -0.23 11.68
CA ALA A 106 -4.65 -0.49 11.83
C ALA A 106 -5.48 0.77 12.14
N ARG A 107 -4.92 1.79 12.80
CA ARG A 107 -5.61 3.07 13.01
C ARG A 107 -5.69 3.86 11.71
N ILE A 108 -4.59 3.96 10.97
CA ILE A 108 -4.52 4.65 9.68
C ILE A 108 -5.47 3.98 8.67
N ASP A 109 -5.45 2.65 8.57
CA ASP A 109 -6.36 1.89 7.70
C ASP A 109 -7.83 2.20 8.00
N ARG A 110 -8.23 2.39 9.26
CA ARG A 110 -9.63 2.77 9.58
C ARG A 110 -9.97 4.18 9.10
N VAL A 111 -9.03 5.11 9.17
CA VAL A 111 -9.22 6.48 8.65
C VAL A 111 -9.36 6.43 7.13
N ILE A 112 -8.48 5.70 6.43
CA ILE A 112 -8.54 5.49 4.98
C ILE A 112 -9.87 4.85 4.58
N ALA A 113 -10.27 3.76 5.24
CA ALA A 113 -11.55 3.08 5.01
C ALA A 113 -12.75 4.02 5.14
N THR A 114 -12.74 4.87 6.16
CA THR A 114 -13.81 5.85 6.40
C THR A 114 -13.84 6.91 5.30
N ALA A 115 -12.67 7.47 4.94
CA ALA A 115 -12.55 8.50 3.91
C ALA A 115 -12.92 8.01 2.50
N TRP A 116 -12.66 6.73 2.21
CA TRP A 116 -12.95 6.09 0.91
C TRP A 116 -14.31 5.38 0.85
N HIS A 117 -15.08 5.42 1.95
CA HIS A 117 -16.37 4.74 2.10
C HIS A 117 -16.30 3.21 1.83
N LEU A 118 -15.25 2.57 2.33
CA LEU A 118 -15.00 1.14 2.15
C LEU A 118 -15.04 0.38 3.49
N PRO A 119 -15.49 -0.89 3.50
CA PRO A 119 -15.26 -1.75 4.65
C PRO A 119 -13.75 -2.04 4.77
N ASN A 120 -13.17 -1.78 5.94
CA ASN A 120 -11.81 -2.21 6.23
C ASN A 120 -11.74 -3.75 6.24
N ARG A 121 -10.89 -4.33 5.38
CA ARG A 121 -10.66 -5.78 5.28
C ARG A 121 -9.21 -6.18 5.58
N SER A 122 -8.41 -5.36 6.28
CA SER A 122 -6.98 -5.64 6.55
C SER A 122 -6.72 -6.95 7.32
N TYR A 123 -7.76 -7.49 7.97
CA TYR A 123 -7.71 -8.75 8.71
C TYR A 123 -8.37 -9.93 7.97
N ASN A 124 -8.75 -9.76 6.69
CA ASN A 124 -9.33 -10.85 5.90
C ASN A 124 -8.22 -11.85 5.46
N ASP A 125 -8.47 -13.14 5.69
CA ASP A 125 -7.49 -14.20 5.42
C ASP A 125 -7.16 -14.36 3.93
N GLN A 126 -8.12 -14.17 3.03
CA GLN A 126 -7.89 -14.27 1.58
C GLN A 126 -7.02 -13.13 1.08
N LEU A 127 -7.19 -11.93 1.62
CA LEU A 127 -6.36 -10.77 1.28
C LEU A 127 -4.93 -10.95 1.81
N ARG A 128 -4.78 -11.37 3.07
CA ARG A 128 -3.45 -11.67 3.65
C ARG A 128 -2.73 -12.78 2.91
N ARG A 129 -3.48 -13.79 2.46
CA ARG A 129 -2.94 -14.86 1.61
C ARG A 129 -2.48 -14.30 0.26
N ALA A 130 -3.26 -13.44 -0.39
CA ALA A 130 -2.90 -12.82 -1.67
C ALA A 130 -1.64 -11.94 -1.55
N ASP A 131 -1.55 -11.12 -0.50
CA ASP A 131 -0.35 -10.34 -0.17
C ASP A 131 0.88 -11.25 0.03
N ARG A 132 0.76 -12.29 0.85
CA ARG A 132 1.84 -13.26 1.04
C ARG A 132 2.28 -13.95 -0.27
N ILE A 133 1.34 -14.34 -1.12
CA ILE A 133 1.64 -14.94 -2.43
C ILE A 133 2.39 -13.94 -3.33
N ALA A 134 1.94 -12.68 -3.36
CA ALA A 134 2.63 -11.62 -4.08
C ALA A 134 4.08 -11.46 -3.57
N LEU A 135 4.28 -11.37 -2.24
CA LEU A 135 5.61 -11.30 -1.64
C LEU A 135 6.49 -12.50 -2.02
N CYS A 136 5.93 -13.71 -2.06
CA CYS A 136 6.68 -14.91 -2.45
C CYS A 136 7.12 -14.83 -3.92
N ALA A 137 6.20 -14.49 -4.82
CA ALA A 137 6.50 -14.38 -6.24
C ALA A 137 7.53 -13.27 -6.53
N GLU A 138 7.39 -12.12 -5.87
CA GLU A 138 8.35 -11.02 -5.97
C GLU A 138 9.74 -11.43 -5.47
N THR A 139 9.82 -12.15 -4.35
CA THR A 139 11.10 -12.62 -3.79
C THR A 139 11.79 -13.57 -4.76
N ILE A 140 11.04 -14.51 -5.35
CA ILE A 140 11.57 -15.43 -6.37
C ILE A 140 12.07 -14.64 -7.59
N MET A 141 11.25 -13.73 -8.12
CA MET A 141 11.57 -13.01 -9.35
C MET A 141 12.73 -12.03 -9.18
N PHE A 142 12.74 -11.24 -8.10
CA PHE A 142 13.67 -10.12 -7.95
C PHE A 142 14.92 -10.46 -7.15
N MET A 143 14.84 -11.44 -6.25
CA MET A 143 15.98 -11.86 -5.42
C MET A 143 16.57 -13.19 -5.85
N GLY A 144 15.85 -13.99 -6.67
CA GLY A 144 16.30 -15.32 -7.07
C GLY A 144 16.34 -16.31 -5.91
N VAL A 145 15.60 -16.02 -4.83
CA VAL A 145 15.57 -16.83 -3.60
C VAL A 145 14.20 -17.48 -3.47
N MET A 146 14.20 -18.76 -3.07
CA MET A 146 12.99 -19.44 -2.66
C MET A 146 12.65 -19.04 -1.22
N PRO A 147 11.53 -18.35 -0.96
CA PRO A 147 11.22 -17.86 0.38
C PRO A 147 10.73 -19.00 1.30
N ASP A 148 11.25 -19.03 2.53
CA ASP A 148 10.89 -20.05 3.53
C ASP A 148 9.42 -19.95 4.00
N ILE A 149 8.77 -18.80 3.75
CA ILE A 149 7.36 -18.56 4.08
C ILE A 149 6.38 -19.15 3.05
N LEU A 150 6.87 -19.72 1.94
CA LEU A 150 6.01 -20.30 0.92
C LEU A 150 5.45 -21.65 1.39
N GLU A 151 4.13 -21.71 1.52
CA GLU A 151 3.42 -22.93 1.84
C GLU A 151 3.24 -23.83 0.60
N PRO A 152 3.28 -25.17 0.75
CA PRO A 152 3.03 -26.08 -0.36
C PRO A 152 1.67 -25.85 -1.04
N SER A 153 0.65 -25.43 -0.30
CA SER A 153 -0.69 -25.14 -0.82
C SER A 153 -0.76 -23.90 -1.72
N ASP A 154 0.26 -23.04 -1.69
CA ASP A 154 0.26 -21.75 -2.37
C ASP A 154 1.17 -21.73 -3.61
N ARG A 155 1.79 -22.86 -3.96
CA ARG A 155 2.71 -22.99 -5.10
C ARG A 155 2.04 -22.63 -6.42
N GLU A 156 0.85 -23.16 -6.69
CA GLU A 156 0.13 -22.90 -7.94
C GLU A 156 -0.25 -21.41 -8.08
N ASP A 157 -0.72 -20.80 -7.00
CA ASP A 157 -1.02 -19.36 -7.01
C ASP A 157 0.25 -18.50 -7.11
N THR A 158 1.38 -18.97 -6.58
CA THR A 158 2.68 -18.30 -6.71
C THR A 158 3.18 -18.36 -8.15
N ASP A 159 3.03 -19.50 -8.83
CA ASP A 159 3.35 -19.62 -10.26
C ASP A 159 2.45 -18.71 -11.13
N ARG A 160 1.17 -18.59 -10.78
CA ARG A 160 0.24 -17.63 -11.38
C ARG A 160 0.70 -16.18 -11.13
N ALA A 161 1.11 -15.86 -9.90
CA ALA A 161 1.62 -14.53 -9.55
C ALA A 161 2.92 -14.18 -10.30
N LEU A 162 3.83 -15.15 -10.51
CA LEU A 162 5.04 -14.96 -11.33
C LEU A 162 4.68 -14.60 -12.77
N THR A 163 3.66 -15.24 -13.35
CA THR A 163 3.17 -14.92 -14.69
C THR A 163 2.63 -13.48 -14.75
N MET A 164 1.83 -13.07 -13.76
CA MET A 164 1.32 -11.70 -13.68
C MET A 164 2.44 -10.66 -13.51
N LEU A 165 3.48 -10.97 -12.73
CA LEU A 165 4.65 -10.10 -12.58
C LEU A 165 5.37 -9.88 -13.90
N MET A 166 5.49 -10.91 -14.75
CA MET A 166 6.08 -10.78 -16.09
C MET A 166 5.27 -9.82 -16.97
N GLU A 167 3.95 -9.81 -16.85
CA GLU A 167 3.06 -8.87 -17.56
C GLU A 167 3.16 -7.44 -17.02
N MET A 168 3.60 -7.28 -15.77
CA MET A 168 3.69 -6.01 -15.05
C MET A 168 5.09 -5.40 -15.08
N GLN A 169 6.02 -5.90 -15.90
CA GLN A 169 7.42 -5.42 -15.94
C GLN A 169 7.55 -3.91 -16.21
N ASP A 170 6.63 -3.31 -16.97
CA ASP A 170 6.64 -1.86 -17.19
C ASP A 170 6.37 -1.04 -15.92
N CYS A 171 5.77 -1.66 -14.88
CA CYS A 171 5.61 -1.05 -13.56
C CYS A 171 6.93 -0.86 -12.81
N CYS A 172 8.04 -1.38 -13.35
CA CYS A 172 9.38 -0.98 -12.92
C CYS A 172 9.68 0.50 -13.19
N LYS A 173 8.84 1.20 -13.97
CA LYS A 173 8.82 2.66 -14.02
C LYS A 173 7.72 3.15 -13.10
N TRP A 174 8.08 3.95 -12.09
CA TRP A 174 7.11 4.42 -11.08
C TRP A 174 5.91 5.16 -11.70
N GLN A 175 6.08 5.88 -12.82
CA GLN A 175 4.96 6.53 -13.50
C GLN A 175 3.95 5.53 -14.08
N THR A 176 4.42 4.39 -14.57
CA THR A 176 3.55 3.31 -15.05
C THR A 176 2.82 2.67 -13.88
N ALA A 177 3.53 2.36 -12.78
CA ALA A 177 2.91 1.83 -11.57
C ALA A 177 1.82 2.77 -11.01
N LYS A 178 2.12 4.08 -10.94
CA LYS A 178 1.15 5.12 -10.56
C LYS A 178 -0.07 5.13 -11.46
N SER A 179 0.14 5.17 -12.77
CA SER A 179 -0.95 5.22 -13.76
C SER A 179 -1.83 3.97 -13.70
N LEU A 180 -1.21 2.80 -13.57
CA LEU A 180 -1.94 1.55 -13.43
C LEU A 180 -2.76 1.53 -12.14
N TRP A 181 -2.17 1.87 -11.00
CA TRP A 181 -2.87 1.93 -9.72
C TRP A 181 -4.08 2.89 -9.77
N LEU A 182 -3.91 4.10 -10.32
CA LEU A 182 -5.01 5.06 -10.52
C LEU A 182 -6.10 4.50 -11.43
N SER A 183 -5.74 3.85 -12.55
CA SER A 183 -6.74 3.24 -13.42
C SER A 183 -7.56 2.13 -12.74
N ARG A 184 -6.96 1.43 -11.75
CA ARG A 184 -7.71 0.45 -10.93
C ARG A 184 -8.68 1.14 -9.97
N VAL A 185 -8.29 2.28 -9.37
CA VAL A 185 -9.21 3.12 -8.58
C VAL A 185 -10.38 3.59 -9.44
N GLU A 186 -10.10 4.16 -10.62
CA GLU A 186 -11.13 4.63 -11.55
C GLU A 186 -12.08 3.50 -11.98
N HIS A 187 -11.55 2.32 -12.25
CA HIS A 187 -12.33 1.13 -12.57
C HIS A 187 -13.34 0.78 -11.47
N TYR A 188 -12.89 0.68 -10.21
CA TYR A 188 -13.79 0.37 -9.11
C TYR A 188 -14.76 1.50 -8.78
N ALA A 189 -14.32 2.76 -8.87
CA ALA A 189 -15.20 3.91 -8.69
C ALA A 189 -16.33 3.94 -9.73
N ALA A 190 -16.02 3.63 -11.00
CA ALA A 190 -17.01 3.55 -12.07
C ALA A 190 -18.03 2.42 -11.87
N LEU A 191 -17.64 1.34 -11.19
CA LEU A 191 -18.52 0.23 -10.79
C LEU A 191 -19.30 0.51 -9.49
N GLY A 192 -19.07 1.66 -8.83
CA GLY A 192 -19.64 1.98 -7.53
C GLY A 192 -19.04 1.15 -6.38
N GLY A 193 -17.89 0.53 -6.59
CA GLY A 193 -17.20 -0.31 -5.62
C GLY A 193 -16.32 0.44 -4.61
N MET A 194 -16.03 1.72 -4.86
CA MET A 194 -15.32 2.63 -3.94
C MET A 194 -15.68 4.09 -4.23
N THR A 195 -15.42 5.01 -3.30
CA THR A 195 -15.60 6.45 -3.50
C THR A 195 -14.35 7.19 -3.01
N PRO A 196 -13.34 7.42 -3.86
CA PRO A 196 -12.13 8.14 -3.46
C PRO A 196 -12.48 9.57 -3.05
N PRO A 197 -11.90 10.08 -1.93
CA PRO A 197 -12.01 11.48 -1.59
C PRO A 197 -11.24 12.33 -2.60
N LYS A 198 -11.65 13.59 -2.74
CA LYS A 198 -11.03 14.56 -3.65
C LYS A 198 -10.03 15.42 -2.90
N ALA A 199 -8.91 15.70 -3.54
CA ALA A 199 -7.98 16.69 -3.04
C ALA A 199 -8.65 18.07 -3.00
N THR A 200 -8.38 18.85 -1.96
CA THR A 200 -8.75 20.27 -1.90
C THR A 200 -7.85 21.04 -2.86
N SER A 201 -8.42 21.83 -3.78
CA SER A 201 -7.57 22.65 -4.64
C SER A 201 -6.92 23.79 -3.81
N PRO A 202 -5.74 24.29 -4.22
CA PRO A 202 -5.18 25.50 -3.62
C PRO A 202 -6.14 26.70 -3.65
N ALA A 203 -7.09 26.75 -4.60
CA ALA A 203 -8.10 27.79 -4.71
C ALA A 203 -9.21 27.66 -3.65
N ASP A 204 -9.54 26.45 -3.21
CA ASP A 204 -10.56 26.20 -2.19
C ASP A 204 -10.06 26.60 -0.80
N MET A 205 -8.75 26.48 -0.55
CA MET A 205 -8.13 26.92 0.71
C MET A 205 -8.13 28.44 0.90
N ALA A 206 -8.04 29.23 -0.17
CA ALA A 206 -8.08 30.68 -0.12
C ALA A 206 -9.49 31.25 0.12
N SER A 207 -10.53 30.43 -0.05
CA SER A 207 -11.93 30.81 0.12
C SER A 207 -12.47 30.56 1.54
N ALA A 208 -11.68 29.88 2.38
CA ALA A 208 -12.03 29.48 3.73
C ALA A 208 -11.36 30.33 4.84
N LEU A 209 -10.69 31.42 4.45
CA LEU A 209 -10.08 32.44 5.33
C LEU A 209 -10.76 33.79 5.09
#